data_AF-A0A2M7APH9-F1
#
_entry.id   AF-A0A2M7APH9-F1
#
_cell.length_a   1.000
_cell.length_b   1.000
_cell.length_c   1.000
_cell.angle_alpha   90.00
_cell.angle_beta   90.00
_cell.angle_gamma   90.00
#
_symmetry.space_group_name_H-M   'P 1'
#
loop_
_entity.id
_entity.type
_entity.pdbx_description
1 polymer ?
#
loop_
_entity_poly.entity_id
_entity_poly.type
_entity_poly.pdbx_seq_one_letter_code
_entity_poly.pdbx_strand_id
1 'polypeptide(L)'
;EGRLGWQKASTHPTHLTYHWVNSVSQVVIFEGIRTQLPFDLPKGVSTGDFQAHLQAPPWTGSYTLKWTLVREGITWFENQRIWMSEKRVEVKAASPPPGSLTYGAVFLSHATPTVVSRNTVYYVNLNLRNTSSFTWERTGPGFYPVHLAYHWVNSGGQTVVFEGLRTLLPGNIPPGGTTGTFAAIVHTPGNPGTYVLQWTLVHEGVTWFESRGNPKLEIWVTVQ
;
A
#
# COMPACT_ATOMS: atom_id res chain seq x y z
N GLU A 1 -25.10 37.44 9.79
CA GLU A 1 -24.24 38.60 10.10
C GLU A 1 -23.59 38.42 11.46
N GLY A 2 -22.28 38.13 11.52
CA GLY A 2 -21.53 38.00 12.78
C GLY A 2 -20.88 39.33 13.16
N ARG A 3 -21.21 39.87 14.33
CA ARG A 3 -20.80 41.20 14.82
C ARG A 3 -19.33 41.29 15.30
N LEU A 4 -18.55 40.20 15.24
CA LEU A 4 -17.21 40.09 15.82
C LEU A 4 -16.22 39.53 14.80
N GLY A 5 -14.98 40.05 14.81
CA GLY A 5 -13.85 39.50 14.06
C GLY A 5 -13.55 38.03 14.44
N TRP A 6 -12.74 37.36 13.64
CA TRP A 6 -12.36 35.97 13.89
C TRP A 6 -11.15 35.94 14.84
N GLN A 7 -11.31 35.29 15.99
CA GLN A 7 -10.29 35.28 17.02
C GLN A 7 -9.39 34.05 16.87
N LYS A 8 -8.08 34.25 16.88
CA LYS A 8 -7.01 33.25 16.88
C LYS A 8 -6.86 32.58 18.24
N ALA A 9 -6.91 33.37 19.32
CA ALA A 9 -6.67 32.91 20.68
C ALA A 9 -7.78 33.41 21.61
N SER A 10 -8.86 32.63 21.69
CA SER A 10 -9.97 32.86 22.62
C SER A 10 -10.47 31.54 23.21
N THR A 11 -11.52 31.58 24.02
CA THR A 11 -12.19 30.37 24.50
C THR A 11 -12.90 29.58 23.39
N HIS A 12 -13.16 30.24 22.25
CA HIS A 12 -13.80 29.66 21.08
C HIS A 12 -13.07 30.16 19.82
N PRO A 13 -11.81 29.73 19.60
CA PRO A 13 -11.00 30.20 18.49
C PRO A 13 -11.65 29.82 17.15
N THR A 14 -11.38 30.62 16.13
CA THR A 14 -11.81 30.35 14.76
C THR A 14 -10.66 29.71 13.99
N HIS A 15 -10.93 28.57 13.35
CA HIS A 15 -9.96 27.82 12.56
C HIS A 15 -10.39 27.72 11.11
N LEU A 16 -9.40 27.77 10.20
CA LEU A 16 -9.55 27.27 8.84
C LEU A 16 -9.52 25.75 8.86
N THR A 17 -10.48 25.13 8.19
CA THR A 17 -10.61 23.68 8.06
C THR A 17 -11.32 23.33 6.75
N TYR A 18 -11.58 22.07 6.51
CA TYR A 18 -12.12 21.60 5.24
C TYR A 18 -12.90 20.29 5.39
N HIS A 19 -13.71 20.02 4.36
CA HIS A 19 -14.36 18.73 4.11
C HIS A 19 -13.81 18.11 2.83
N TRP A 20 -13.70 16.79 2.79
CA TRP A 20 -13.51 16.05 1.55
C TRP A 20 -14.82 15.42 1.10
N VAL A 21 -15.18 15.63 -0.15
CA VAL A 21 -16.39 15.10 -0.77
C VAL A 21 -16.00 14.21 -1.95
N ASN A 22 -16.60 13.03 -2.09
CA ASN A 22 -16.31 12.14 -3.23
C ASN A 22 -17.03 12.60 -4.51
N SER A 23 -16.82 11.87 -5.61
CA SER A 23 -17.42 12.16 -6.93
C SER A 23 -18.95 12.09 -6.98
N VAL A 24 -19.58 11.46 -5.99
CA VAL A 24 -21.04 11.36 -5.86
C VAL A 24 -21.59 12.31 -4.77
N SER A 25 -20.83 13.35 -4.44
CA SER A 25 -21.22 14.41 -3.51
C SER A 25 -21.43 13.98 -2.05
N GLN A 26 -20.88 12.83 -1.64
CA GLN A 26 -20.90 12.38 -0.25
C GLN A 26 -19.66 12.88 0.49
N VAL A 27 -19.84 13.40 1.70
CA VAL A 27 -18.73 13.78 2.58
C VAL A 27 -18.03 12.51 3.07
N VAL A 28 -16.75 12.36 2.72
CA VAL A 28 -15.90 11.22 3.13
C VAL A 28 -14.96 11.57 4.27
N ILE A 29 -14.63 12.85 4.44
CA ILE A 29 -13.96 13.38 5.63
C ILE A 29 -14.69 14.65 6.01
N PHE A 30 -15.36 14.62 7.16
CA PHE A 30 -16.12 15.74 7.70
C PHE A 30 -15.24 16.67 8.55
N GLU A 31 -14.30 16.13 9.31
CA GLU A 31 -13.43 16.94 10.16
C GLU A 31 -12.01 17.02 9.58
N GLY A 32 -11.75 18.05 8.78
CA GLY A 32 -10.40 18.42 8.38
C GLY A 32 -9.56 18.90 9.57
N ILE A 33 -8.25 18.70 9.49
CA ILE A 33 -7.31 19.22 10.48
C ILE A 33 -7.43 20.73 10.61
N ARG A 34 -7.37 21.24 11.84
CA ARG A 34 -7.52 22.66 12.12
C ARG A 34 -6.24 23.40 11.75
N THR A 35 -6.40 24.52 11.04
CA THR A 35 -5.35 25.51 10.80
C THR A 35 -5.67 26.75 11.62
N GLN A 36 -4.75 27.15 12.48
CA GLN A 36 -4.87 28.39 13.25
C GLN A 36 -4.71 29.60 12.34
N LEU A 37 -5.55 30.62 12.53
CA LEU A 37 -5.37 31.90 11.84
C LEU A 37 -4.03 32.55 12.23
N PRO A 38 -3.37 33.27 11.31
CA PRO A 38 -2.07 33.87 11.59
C PRO A 38 -2.14 34.93 12.71
N PHE A 39 -3.26 35.64 12.82
CA PHE A 39 -3.57 36.64 13.85
C PHE A 39 -5.10 36.75 14.04
N ASP A 40 -5.55 37.47 15.09
CA ASP A 40 -6.96 37.83 15.24
C ASP A 40 -7.39 38.70 14.05
N LEU A 41 -8.41 38.29 13.30
CA LEU A 41 -8.84 38.94 12.07
C LEU A 41 -10.04 39.87 12.32
N PRO A 42 -9.87 41.20 12.30
CA PRO A 42 -10.99 42.13 12.42
C PRO A 42 -11.93 42.04 11.23
N LYS A 43 -13.17 42.51 11.41
CA LYS A 43 -14.16 42.55 10.34
C LYS A 43 -13.66 43.39 9.16
N GLY A 44 -13.75 42.84 7.95
CA GLY A 44 -13.37 43.52 6.71
C GLY A 44 -11.87 43.50 6.41
N VAL A 45 -11.06 42.86 7.26
CA VAL A 45 -9.62 42.67 7.05
C VAL A 45 -9.35 41.30 6.42
N SER A 46 -8.40 41.23 5.49
CA SER A 46 -7.93 39.98 4.89
C SER A 46 -6.66 39.49 5.59
N THR A 47 -6.50 38.17 5.68
CA THR A 47 -5.27 37.54 6.18
C THR A 47 -4.11 37.64 5.17
N GLY A 48 -4.42 37.86 3.89
CA GLY A 48 -3.51 37.51 2.80
C GLY A 48 -3.26 36.01 2.75
N ASP A 49 -2.18 35.61 2.06
CA ASP A 49 -1.77 34.21 1.95
C ASP A 49 -1.12 33.72 3.26
N PHE A 50 -1.53 32.53 3.71
CA PHE A 50 -0.89 31.84 4.82
C PHE A 50 -0.91 30.33 4.60
N GLN A 51 0.00 29.62 5.28
CA GLN A 51 0.12 28.17 5.16
C GLN A 51 -1.04 27.48 5.89
N ALA A 52 -1.75 26.61 5.18
CA ALA A 52 -2.82 25.80 5.72
C ALA A 52 -2.40 24.35 5.93
N HIS A 53 -2.84 23.75 7.02
CA HIS A 53 -2.73 22.31 7.24
C HIS A 53 -3.77 21.60 6.37
N LEU A 54 -3.30 20.68 5.53
CA LEU A 54 -4.13 19.86 4.65
C LEU A 54 -3.64 18.42 4.64
N GLN A 55 -4.56 17.50 4.90
CA GLN A 55 -4.36 16.07 4.77
C GLN A 55 -5.34 15.52 3.74
N ALA A 56 -4.81 14.86 2.70
CA ALA A 56 -5.59 14.19 1.68
C ALA A 56 -6.28 12.93 2.23
N PRO A 57 -7.37 12.46 1.60
CA PRO A 57 -7.96 11.16 1.88
C PRO A 57 -6.93 10.04 1.68
N PRO A 58 -6.98 8.97 2.50
CA PRO A 58 -6.06 7.85 2.38
C PRO A 58 -6.31 6.98 1.13
N TRP A 59 -7.42 7.19 0.42
CA TRP A 59 -7.81 6.44 -0.77
C TRP A 59 -7.62 7.26 -2.03
N THR A 60 -7.15 6.60 -3.09
CA THR A 60 -7.05 7.21 -4.41
C THR A 60 -8.43 7.53 -4.97
N GLY A 61 -8.51 8.54 -5.83
CA GLY A 61 -9.77 8.91 -6.49
C GLY A 61 -9.92 10.40 -6.73
N SER A 62 -11.07 10.77 -7.29
CA SER A 62 -11.44 12.16 -7.52
C SER A 62 -12.31 12.67 -6.38
N TYR A 63 -11.84 13.71 -5.71
CA TYR A 63 -12.51 14.34 -4.58
C TYR A 63 -12.69 15.84 -4.82
N THR A 64 -13.60 16.44 -4.08
CA THR A 64 -13.77 17.87 -3.97
C THR A 64 -13.39 18.30 -2.56
N LEU A 65 -12.34 19.13 -2.47
CA LEU A 65 -11.93 19.79 -1.24
C LEU A 65 -12.81 21.02 -1.04
N LYS A 66 -13.51 21.12 0.09
CA LYS A 66 -14.34 22.27 0.44
C LYS A 66 -13.79 22.95 1.67
N TRP A 67 -13.25 24.16 1.51
CA TRP A 67 -12.73 24.95 2.62
C TRP A 67 -13.84 25.67 3.37
N THR A 68 -13.76 25.65 4.70
CA THR A 68 -14.70 26.32 5.61
C THR A 68 -14.00 26.85 6.87
N LEU A 69 -14.75 27.56 7.70
CA LEU A 69 -14.32 27.97 9.03
C LEU A 69 -15.16 27.25 10.08
N VAL A 70 -14.53 26.97 11.21
CA VAL A 70 -15.22 26.55 12.42
C VAL A 70 -14.84 27.48 13.55
N ARG A 71 -15.84 27.96 14.29
CA ARG A 71 -15.64 28.56 15.61
C ARG A 71 -15.85 27.47 16.63
N GLU A 72 -14.76 27.05 17.28
CA GLU A 72 -14.75 25.89 18.16
C GLU A 72 -15.85 25.97 19.20
N GLY A 73 -16.57 24.86 19.42
CA GLY A 73 -17.68 24.77 20.36
C GLY A 73 -18.93 25.60 20.02
N ILE A 74 -18.93 26.39 18.94
CA ILE A 74 -20.03 27.30 18.59
C ILE A 74 -20.70 26.90 17.27
N THR A 75 -19.99 27.00 16.15
CA THR A 75 -20.60 26.74 14.83
C THR A 75 -19.56 26.49 13.76
N TRP A 76 -19.96 25.64 12.82
CA TRP A 76 -19.40 25.58 11.49
C TRP A 76 -20.02 26.67 10.61
N PHE A 77 -19.24 27.28 9.73
CA PHE A 77 -19.70 28.40 8.92
C PHE A 77 -20.55 27.95 7.72
N GLU A 78 -20.39 26.71 7.26
CA GLU A 78 -21.25 26.14 6.21
C GLU A 78 -22.71 25.96 6.66
N ASN A 79 -22.98 25.85 7.97
CA ASN A 79 -24.35 25.87 8.50
C ASN A 79 -25.04 27.22 8.25
N GLN A 80 -24.25 28.27 7.99
CA GLN A 80 -24.72 29.59 7.57
C GLN A 80 -24.71 29.74 6.03
N ARG A 81 -24.49 28.63 5.31
CA ARG A 81 -24.31 28.55 3.84
C ARG A 81 -23.13 29.37 3.33
N ILE A 82 -22.07 29.48 4.12
CA ILE A 82 -20.83 30.16 3.76
C ILE A 82 -19.77 29.10 3.46
N TRP A 83 -19.57 28.82 2.18
CA TRP A 83 -18.41 28.05 1.69
C TRP A 83 -17.38 29.03 1.16
N MET A 84 -16.12 28.88 1.58
CA MET A 84 -15.08 29.83 1.17
C MET A 84 -14.51 29.49 -0.21
N SER A 85 -14.28 28.20 -0.48
CA SER A 85 -13.87 27.73 -1.80
C SER A 85 -14.07 26.23 -1.93
N GLU A 86 -14.30 25.78 -3.16
CA GLU A 86 -14.33 24.37 -3.52
C GLU A 86 -13.34 24.12 -4.67
N LYS A 87 -12.59 23.03 -4.58
CA LYS A 87 -11.65 22.64 -5.63
C LYS A 87 -11.68 21.13 -5.85
N ARG A 88 -11.81 20.72 -7.10
CA ARG A 88 -11.64 19.32 -7.49
C ARG A 88 -10.15 18.95 -7.41
N VAL A 89 -9.86 17.84 -6.73
CA VAL A 89 -8.52 17.30 -6.52
C VAL A 89 -8.52 15.83 -6.90
N GLU A 90 -7.52 15.44 -7.69
CA GLU A 90 -7.25 14.03 -7.96
C GLU A 90 -6.21 13.54 -6.95
N VAL A 91 -6.62 12.62 -6.08
CA VAL A 91 -5.74 11.96 -5.11
C VAL A 91 -5.19 10.72 -5.78
N LYS A 92 -3.89 10.73 -6.06
CA LYS A 92 -3.17 9.59 -6.62
C LYS A 92 -2.58 8.76 -5.49
N ALA A 93 -2.24 7.51 -5.80
CA ALA A 93 -1.48 6.70 -4.85
C ALA A 93 -0.21 7.47 -4.51
N ALA A 94 0.08 7.63 -3.22
CA ALA A 94 1.33 8.23 -2.82
C ALA A 94 2.46 7.36 -3.42
N SER A 95 3.34 7.97 -4.21
CA SER A 95 4.63 7.34 -4.49
C SER A 95 5.26 7.03 -3.13
N PRO A 96 5.78 5.81 -2.92
CA PRO A 96 6.40 5.48 -1.65
C PRO A 96 7.48 6.53 -1.34
N PRO A 97 7.59 7.03 -0.09
CA PRO A 97 8.55 8.06 0.28
C PRO A 97 9.95 7.76 -0.27
N PRO A 98 10.72 8.76 -0.74
CA PRO A 98 12.12 8.55 -1.11
C PRO A 98 12.86 7.78 -0.01
N GLY A 99 13.43 6.62 -0.34
CA GLY A 99 14.07 5.71 0.63
C GLY A 99 13.21 4.51 1.06
N SER A 100 11.97 4.40 0.63
CA SER A 100 11.16 3.19 0.84
C SER A 100 11.67 2.05 -0.03
N LEU A 101 11.77 0.85 0.55
CA LEU A 101 12.17 -0.35 -0.18
C LEU A 101 11.17 -0.65 -1.31
N THR A 102 11.66 -0.71 -2.55
CA THR A 102 10.89 -1.27 -3.67
C THR A 102 11.17 -2.75 -3.74
N TYR A 103 10.11 -3.55 -3.85
CA TYR A 103 10.19 -5.00 -3.94
C TYR A 103 10.06 -5.40 -5.41
N GLY A 104 10.98 -6.22 -5.90
CA GLY A 104 10.96 -6.67 -7.28
C GLY A 104 11.79 -7.94 -7.45
N ALA A 105 11.23 -8.91 -8.15
CA ALA A 105 11.87 -10.14 -8.54
C ALA A 105 11.45 -10.52 -9.96
N VAL A 106 12.41 -10.97 -10.76
CA VAL A 106 12.14 -11.54 -12.09
C VAL A 106 12.59 -12.99 -12.09
N PHE A 107 11.70 -13.91 -12.44
CA PHE A 107 12.04 -15.30 -12.70
C PHE A 107 12.66 -15.41 -14.09
N LEU A 108 13.95 -15.71 -14.15
CA LEU A 108 14.72 -15.81 -15.41
C LEU A 108 14.54 -17.19 -16.06
N SER A 109 14.48 -18.26 -15.28
CA SER A 109 14.20 -19.61 -15.76
C SER A 109 13.66 -20.52 -14.65
N HIS A 110 12.95 -21.58 -15.04
CA HIS A 110 12.44 -22.60 -14.13
C HIS A 110 12.38 -23.98 -14.80
N ALA A 111 12.45 -25.04 -13.99
CA ALA A 111 12.29 -26.43 -14.39
C ALA A 111 11.12 -27.10 -13.63
N THR A 112 10.01 -26.38 -13.46
CA THR A 112 8.83 -26.87 -12.72
C THR A 112 8.17 -28.02 -13.46
N PRO A 113 8.02 -29.22 -12.86
CA PRO A 113 7.29 -30.32 -13.48
C PRO A 113 5.81 -29.97 -13.65
N THR A 114 5.22 -30.35 -14.78
CA THR A 114 3.79 -30.16 -15.06
C THR A 114 2.92 -31.33 -14.59
N VAL A 115 3.54 -32.45 -14.19
CA VAL A 115 2.87 -33.61 -13.59
C VAL A 115 3.68 -34.08 -12.38
N VAL A 116 3.01 -34.29 -11.25
CA VAL A 116 3.63 -34.64 -9.96
C VAL A 116 2.73 -35.58 -9.18
N SER A 117 3.32 -36.36 -8.26
CA SER A 117 2.57 -37.16 -7.31
C SER A 117 2.04 -36.29 -6.16
N ARG A 118 0.86 -36.63 -5.64
CA ARG A 118 0.26 -36.00 -4.46
C ARG A 118 1.11 -36.20 -3.19
N ASN A 119 1.02 -35.28 -2.23
CA ASN A 119 1.73 -35.32 -0.93
C ASN A 119 3.24 -35.65 -1.06
N THR A 120 3.89 -35.11 -2.09
CA THR A 120 5.29 -35.40 -2.40
C THR A 120 6.10 -34.11 -2.42
N VAL A 121 7.32 -34.18 -1.88
CA VAL A 121 8.28 -33.08 -1.91
C VAL A 121 9.15 -33.19 -3.15
N TYR A 122 9.24 -32.10 -3.90
CA TYR A 122 10.09 -31.94 -5.08
C TYR A 122 11.11 -30.83 -4.87
N TYR A 123 12.25 -30.97 -5.55
CA TYR A 123 13.26 -29.93 -5.70
C TYR A 123 13.24 -29.44 -7.16
N VAL A 124 12.96 -28.16 -7.36
CA VAL A 124 12.74 -27.53 -8.66
C VAL A 124 13.83 -26.51 -8.91
N ASN A 125 14.56 -26.65 -10.02
CA ASN A 125 15.60 -25.69 -10.37
C ASN A 125 14.98 -24.37 -10.85
N LEU A 126 15.40 -23.26 -10.25
CA LEU A 126 14.97 -21.89 -10.56
C LEU A 126 16.17 -20.95 -10.67
N ASN A 127 16.02 -19.90 -11.46
CA ASN A 127 16.95 -18.78 -11.52
C ASN A 127 16.16 -17.47 -11.47
N LEU A 128 16.52 -16.59 -10.53
CA LEU A 128 15.86 -15.32 -10.28
C LEU A 128 16.84 -14.16 -10.36
N ARG A 129 16.33 -12.99 -10.74
CA ARG A 129 17.01 -11.71 -10.63
C ARG A 129 16.36 -10.85 -9.56
N ASN A 130 17.17 -10.27 -8.69
CA ASN A 130 16.74 -9.25 -7.76
C ASN A 130 16.55 -7.91 -8.48
N THR A 131 15.31 -7.43 -8.54
CA THR A 131 14.96 -6.09 -9.04
C THR A 131 14.42 -5.18 -7.93
N SER A 132 14.54 -5.59 -6.67
CA SER A 132 14.31 -4.75 -5.50
C SER A 132 15.39 -3.67 -5.37
N SER A 133 15.11 -2.64 -4.58
CA SER A 133 16.10 -1.60 -4.23
C SER A 133 17.07 -2.03 -3.12
N PHE A 134 17.00 -3.26 -2.63
CA PHE A 134 17.79 -3.78 -1.51
C PHE A 134 18.27 -5.22 -1.75
N THR A 135 19.31 -5.62 -1.03
CA THR A 135 19.85 -6.98 -1.05
C THR A 135 18.85 -7.96 -0.47
N TRP A 136 18.59 -9.06 -1.17
CA TRP A 136 17.92 -10.21 -0.58
C TRP A 136 18.91 -10.95 0.31
N GLU A 137 18.79 -10.74 1.62
CA GLU A 137 19.61 -11.42 2.61
C GLU A 137 19.16 -12.89 2.72
N ARG A 138 20.10 -13.83 2.54
CA ARG A 138 19.86 -15.28 2.72
C ARG A 138 19.61 -15.61 4.19
N THR A 139 20.43 -15.03 5.06
CA THR A 139 20.36 -15.15 6.52
C THR A 139 20.63 -13.76 7.07
N GLY A 140 19.58 -12.97 7.27
CA GLY A 140 19.75 -11.57 7.70
C GLY A 140 20.19 -11.47 9.17
N PRO A 141 21.12 -10.56 9.53
CA PRO A 141 21.26 -10.11 10.91
C PRO A 141 19.98 -9.35 11.29
N GLY A 142 19.11 -9.97 12.10
CA GLY A 142 17.85 -9.37 12.57
C GLY A 142 16.55 -10.08 12.18
N PHE A 143 16.57 -11.36 11.79
CA PHE A 143 15.37 -12.22 11.61
C PHE A 143 14.45 -11.96 10.39
N TYR A 144 14.84 -11.12 9.42
CA TYR A 144 14.03 -10.84 8.22
C TYR A 144 14.73 -11.25 6.90
N PRO A 145 15.12 -12.52 6.71
CA PRO A 145 15.65 -12.98 5.42
C PRO A 145 14.58 -12.92 4.31
N VAL A 146 15.05 -12.93 3.07
CA VAL A 146 14.17 -13.16 1.91
C VAL A 146 14.25 -14.63 1.54
N HIS A 147 13.09 -15.28 1.43
CA HIS A 147 12.96 -16.65 0.96
C HIS A 147 12.15 -16.71 -0.32
N LEU A 148 12.47 -17.68 -1.16
CA LEU A 148 11.54 -18.13 -2.19
C LEU A 148 10.50 -19.05 -1.53
N ALA A 149 9.24 -18.88 -1.91
CA ALA A 149 8.12 -19.71 -1.47
C ALA A 149 7.09 -19.83 -2.60
N TYR A 150 5.92 -20.38 -2.28
CA TYR A 150 4.88 -20.59 -3.28
C TYR A 150 3.48 -20.65 -2.64
N HIS A 151 2.48 -20.51 -3.50
CA HIS A 151 1.08 -20.81 -3.23
C HIS A 151 0.60 -21.92 -4.16
N TRP A 152 -0.37 -22.72 -3.70
CA TRP A 152 -1.14 -23.61 -4.56
C TRP A 152 -2.57 -23.09 -4.69
N VAL A 153 -3.04 -22.96 -5.93
CA VAL A 153 -4.41 -22.56 -6.26
C VAL A 153 -5.06 -23.69 -7.03
N ASN A 154 -6.29 -24.08 -6.66
CA ASN A 154 -7.02 -25.11 -7.40
C ASN A 154 -7.59 -24.57 -8.73
N SER A 155 -8.12 -25.45 -9.56
CA SER A 155 -8.74 -25.07 -10.85
C SER A 155 -9.92 -24.10 -10.73
N GLY A 156 -10.55 -24.01 -9.56
CA GLY A 156 -11.62 -23.05 -9.27
C GLY A 156 -11.11 -21.66 -8.85
N GLY A 157 -9.80 -21.44 -8.82
CA GLY A 157 -9.19 -20.16 -8.42
C GLY A 157 -9.06 -19.97 -6.90
N GLN A 158 -9.38 -20.99 -6.10
CA GLN A 158 -9.23 -20.92 -4.65
C GLN A 158 -7.81 -21.33 -4.24
N THR A 159 -7.16 -20.49 -3.43
CA THR A 159 -5.89 -20.84 -2.79
C THR A 159 -6.11 -21.96 -1.77
N VAL A 160 -5.48 -23.12 -2.02
CA VAL A 160 -5.52 -24.29 -1.14
C VAL A 160 -4.27 -24.40 -0.26
N VAL A 161 -3.17 -23.78 -0.68
CA VAL A 161 -1.98 -23.57 0.16
C VAL A 161 -1.53 -22.13 -0.02
N PHE A 162 -1.63 -21.34 1.04
CA PHE A 162 -1.12 -19.96 1.08
C PHE A 162 0.28 -19.87 1.71
N GLU A 163 0.63 -20.79 2.59
CA GLU A 163 1.94 -20.81 3.25
C GLU A 163 2.77 -21.98 2.73
N GLY A 164 3.37 -21.81 1.54
CA GLY A 164 4.30 -22.79 0.99
C GLY A 164 5.62 -22.87 1.78
N LEU A 165 6.30 -24.00 1.64
CA LEU A 165 7.63 -24.20 2.23
C LEU A 165 8.62 -23.12 1.79
N ARG A 166 9.48 -22.70 2.71
CA ARG A 166 10.54 -21.72 2.44
C ARG A 166 11.76 -22.40 1.83
N THR A 167 12.25 -21.85 0.73
CA THR A 167 13.55 -22.18 0.15
C THR A 167 14.55 -21.08 0.52
N LEU A 168 15.65 -21.47 1.15
CA LEU A 168 16.79 -20.58 1.35
C LEU A 168 17.42 -20.22 0.01
N LEU A 169 17.69 -18.93 -0.20
CA LEU A 169 18.46 -18.47 -1.37
C LEU A 169 19.89 -19.06 -1.34
N PRO A 170 20.55 -19.20 -2.51
CA PRO A 170 21.90 -19.77 -2.58
C PRO A 170 22.97 -18.86 -1.95
N GLY A 171 22.65 -17.58 -1.75
CA GLY A 171 23.50 -16.57 -1.16
C GLY A 171 22.74 -15.25 -1.01
N ASN A 172 23.41 -14.22 -0.49
CA ASN A 172 22.88 -12.86 -0.51
C ASN A 172 22.83 -12.36 -1.95
N ILE A 173 21.69 -11.84 -2.39
CA ILE A 173 21.50 -11.40 -3.78
C ILE A 173 21.36 -9.88 -3.79
N PRO A 174 22.40 -9.11 -4.18
CA PRO A 174 22.32 -7.65 -4.22
C PRO A 174 21.33 -7.15 -5.29
N PRO A 175 20.90 -5.88 -5.24
CA PRO A 175 20.11 -5.27 -6.30
C PRO A 175 20.73 -5.49 -7.68
N GLY A 176 19.93 -5.95 -8.64
CA GLY A 176 20.36 -6.28 -10.00
C GLY A 176 21.07 -7.64 -10.14
N GLY A 177 21.46 -8.28 -9.05
CA GLY A 177 22.12 -9.59 -9.01
C GLY A 177 21.17 -10.75 -9.32
N THR A 178 21.75 -11.92 -9.59
CA THR A 178 21.00 -13.16 -9.88
C THR A 178 21.37 -14.26 -8.91
N THR A 179 20.43 -15.19 -8.68
CA THR A 179 20.67 -16.37 -7.84
C THR A 179 21.57 -17.41 -8.51
N GLY A 180 21.66 -17.37 -9.84
CA GLY A 180 22.03 -18.57 -10.61
C GLY A 180 20.96 -19.66 -10.47
N THR A 181 21.24 -20.85 -10.99
CA THR A 181 20.34 -21.99 -10.82
C THR A 181 20.46 -22.57 -9.42
N PHE A 182 19.36 -22.64 -8.68
CA PHE A 182 19.28 -23.27 -7.37
C PHE A 182 18.01 -24.11 -7.22
N ALA A 183 18.05 -25.10 -6.32
CA ALA A 183 16.97 -26.03 -6.08
C ALA A 183 15.96 -25.48 -5.06
N ALA A 184 14.73 -25.27 -5.49
CA ALA A 184 13.61 -24.83 -4.68
C ALA A 184 12.74 -25.99 -4.20
N ILE A 185 12.38 -25.99 -2.92
CA ILE A 185 11.54 -27.03 -2.33
C ILE A 185 10.06 -26.71 -2.55
N VAL A 186 9.27 -27.70 -2.97
CA VAL A 186 7.81 -27.62 -3.07
C VAL A 186 7.19 -28.91 -2.57
N HIS A 187 6.12 -28.80 -1.79
CA HIS A 187 5.31 -29.93 -1.33
C HIS A 187 3.96 -29.86 -2.03
N THR A 188 3.58 -30.94 -2.70
CA THR A 188 2.36 -30.99 -3.52
C THR A 188 1.12 -31.21 -2.67
N PRO A 189 -0.06 -30.72 -3.10
CA PRO A 189 -1.33 -31.00 -2.45
C PRO A 189 -1.64 -32.50 -2.33
N GLY A 190 -2.45 -32.88 -1.35
CA GLY A 190 -2.82 -34.28 -1.13
C GLY A 190 -3.95 -34.80 -2.00
N ASN A 191 -4.77 -33.91 -2.56
CA ASN A 191 -5.85 -34.28 -3.45
C ASN A 191 -5.36 -34.24 -4.91
N PRO A 192 -5.61 -35.30 -5.71
CA PRO A 192 -5.36 -35.26 -7.14
C PRO A 192 -6.19 -34.18 -7.84
N GLY A 193 -5.65 -33.63 -8.92
CA GLY A 193 -6.33 -32.61 -9.72
C GLY A 193 -5.37 -31.66 -10.40
N THR A 194 -5.93 -30.68 -11.11
CA THR A 194 -5.17 -29.62 -11.76
C THR A 194 -5.10 -28.40 -10.84
N TYR A 195 -3.88 -27.91 -10.64
CA TYR A 195 -3.58 -26.77 -9.78
C TYR A 195 -2.70 -25.76 -10.54
N VAL A 196 -2.69 -24.53 -10.06
CA VAL A 196 -1.67 -23.53 -10.38
C VAL A 196 -0.69 -23.46 -9.22
N LEU A 197 0.59 -23.75 -9.50
CA LEU A 197 1.70 -23.43 -8.61
C LEU A 197 2.12 -21.99 -8.87
N GLN A 198 2.02 -21.14 -7.87
CA GLN A 198 2.41 -19.74 -7.95
C GLN A 198 3.71 -19.52 -7.16
N TRP A 199 4.85 -19.49 -7.84
CA TRP A 199 6.12 -19.14 -7.21
C TRP A 199 6.19 -17.65 -6.91
N THR A 200 6.68 -17.31 -5.71
CA THR A 200 6.87 -15.93 -5.26
C THR A 200 7.98 -15.85 -4.21
N LEU A 201 8.23 -14.66 -3.67
CA LEU A 201 9.14 -14.45 -2.55
C LEU A 201 8.41 -13.84 -1.36
N VAL A 202 8.97 -14.09 -0.18
CA VAL A 202 8.56 -13.46 1.07
C VAL A 202 9.78 -12.82 1.71
N HIS A 203 9.63 -11.57 2.13
CA HIS A 203 10.52 -10.96 3.10
C HIS A 203 9.96 -11.28 4.47
N GLU A 204 10.60 -12.23 5.15
CA GLU A 204 10.09 -12.82 6.40
C GLU A 204 9.75 -11.74 7.41
N GLY A 205 8.65 -11.92 8.13
CA GLY A 205 8.15 -10.95 9.11
C GLY A 205 7.70 -9.59 8.55
N VAL A 206 7.83 -9.36 7.23
CA VAL A 206 7.56 -8.05 6.61
C VAL A 206 6.43 -8.12 5.59
N THR A 207 6.62 -8.86 4.47
CA THR A 207 5.64 -8.89 3.39
C THR A 207 5.93 -9.99 2.38
N TRP A 208 4.88 -10.51 1.76
CA TRP A 208 4.96 -11.19 0.47
C TRP A 208 5.25 -10.17 -0.64
N PHE A 209 6.00 -10.58 -1.67
CA PHE A 209 6.39 -9.70 -2.76
C PHE A 209 5.20 -9.28 -3.63
N GLU A 210 4.21 -10.14 -3.82
CA GLU A 210 2.98 -9.82 -4.57
C GLU A 210 2.12 -8.75 -3.90
N SER A 211 2.14 -8.68 -2.57
CA SER A 211 1.47 -7.61 -1.81
C SER A 211 2.12 -6.25 -2.04
N ARG A 212 3.34 -6.23 -2.60
CA ARG A 212 4.08 -5.03 -3.03
C ARG A 212 4.05 -4.84 -4.55
N GLY A 213 3.21 -5.58 -5.26
CA GLY A 213 3.01 -5.45 -6.71
C GLY A 213 3.95 -6.29 -7.58
N ASN A 214 4.79 -7.16 -6.99
CA ASN A 214 5.62 -8.05 -7.79
C ASN A 214 4.78 -9.21 -8.36
N PRO A 215 4.86 -9.52 -9.67
CA PRO A 215 4.12 -10.64 -10.24
C PRO A 215 4.64 -11.99 -9.72
N LYS A 216 3.73 -12.95 -9.57
CA LYS A 216 4.05 -14.36 -9.29
C LYS A 216 4.37 -15.08 -10.60
N LEU A 217 5.20 -16.12 -10.55
CA LEU A 217 5.37 -17.05 -11.66
C LEU A 217 4.33 -18.18 -11.52
N GLU A 218 3.39 -18.27 -12.45
CA GLU A 218 2.25 -19.20 -12.38
C GLU A 218 2.40 -20.34 -13.37
N ILE A 219 2.38 -21.58 -12.88
CA ILE A 219 2.54 -22.80 -13.68
C ILE A 219 1.39 -23.76 -13.41
N TRP A 220 0.74 -24.25 -14.47
CA TRP A 220 -0.25 -25.32 -14.37
C TRP A 220 0.43 -26.66 -14.10
N VAL A 221 -0.03 -27.36 -13.06
CA VAL A 221 0.51 -28.65 -12.62
C VAL A 221 -0.63 -29.62 -12.36
N THR A 222 -0.49 -30.83 -12.88
CA THR A 222 -1.39 -31.96 -12.61
C THR A 222 -0.82 -32.78 -11.46
N VAL A 223 -1.59 -32.93 -10.39
CA VAL A 223 -1.27 -33.74 -9.22
C VAL A 223 -2.02 -35.08 -9.34
N GLN A 224 -1.31 -36.19 -9.19
CA GLN A 224 -1.85 -37.57 -9.32
C GLN A 224 -1.65 -38.39 -8.04
#